data_AF-A0A7K8XDG9-F1
#
_entry.id   AF-A0A7K8XDG9-F1
#
_cell.length_a   1.000
_cell.length_b   1.000
_cell.length_c   1.000
_cell.angle_alpha   90.00
_cell.angle_beta   90.00
_cell.angle_gamma   90.00
#
_symmetry.space_group_name_H-M   'P 1'
#
loop_
_entity.id
_entity.type
_entity.pdbx_description
1 polymer ?
#
loop_
_entity_poly.entity_id
_entity_poly.type
_entity_poly.pdbx_seq_one_letter_code
_entity_poly.pdbx_strand_id
1 'polypeptide(L)'
;KELTVLGKPKRPRSGFNMFVSENFQESQGITPVAKLKQLFDTWQKLSASQRQPYLQLAEDDKVRYANEMKSWEAKMIELGREDLVRAGRQQRKPKTAETAKKGQTAKASPQDSKAKLKKSEE
;
A
#
# COMPACT_ATOMS: atom_id res chain seq x y z
N LYS A 1 0.73 26.37 -13.63
CA LYS A 1 -0.29 26.36 -12.55
C LYS A 1 -1.72 26.15 -13.08
N GLU A 2 -1.95 26.15 -14.40
CA GLU A 2 -3.27 25.94 -15.02
C GLU A 2 -3.97 24.64 -14.58
N LEU A 3 -3.27 23.50 -14.55
CA LEU A 3 -3.87 22.23 -14.09
C LEU A 3 -4.41 22.28 -12.66
N THR A 4 -3.76 23.04 -11.77
CA THR A 4 -4.22 23.22 -10.39
C THR A 4 -5.45 24.12 -10.34
N VAL A 5 -5.51 25.14 -11.20
CA VAL A 5 -6.68 26.04 -11.34
C VAL A 5 -7.88 25.28 -11.92
N LEU A 6 -7.65 24.37 -12.87
CA LEU A 6 -8.67 23.49 -13.44
C LEU A 6 -9.10 22.35 -12.50
N GLY A 7 -8.62 22.34 -11.25
CA GLY A 7 -9.00 21.36 -10.24
C GLY A 7 -8.53 19.94 -10.55
N LYS A 8 -7.39 19.78 -11.25
CA LYS A 8 -6.84 18.45 -11.53
C LYS A 8 -6.60 17.68 -10.22
N PRO A 9 -7.16 16.47 -10.08
CA PRO A 9 -6.99 15.64 -8.90
C PRO A 9 -5.53 15.46 -8.50
N LYS A 10 -5.24 15.57 -7.20
CA LYS A 10 -3.91 15.31 -6.67
C LYS A 10 -3.61 13.82 -6.73
N ARG A 11 -2.35 13.49 -7.04
CA ARG A 11 -1.85 12.11 -7.12
C ARG A 11 -2.19 11.32 -5.85
N PRO A 12 -2.39 9.99 -5.97
CA PRO A 12 -2.73 9.19 -4.82
C PRO A 12 -1.57 9.16 -3.81
N ARG A 13 -1.90 9.25 -2.53
CA ARG A 13 -0.95 9.18 -1.43
C ARG A 13 -0.57 7.73 -1.16
N SER A 14 0.72 7.49 -0.95
CA SER A 14 1.20 6.19 -0.47
C SER A 14 0.97 6.05 1.04
N GLY A 15 0.96 4.82 1.54
CA GLY A 15 0.82 4.57 2.98
C GLY A 15 1.93 5.23 3.80
N PHE A 16 3.16 5.29 3.26
CA PHE A 16 4.23 6.05 3.89
C PHE A 16 3.95 7.56 3.92
N ASN A 17 3.36 8.15 2.87
CA ASN A 17 3.01 9.57 2.89
C ASN A 17 1.93 9.88 3.93
N MET A 18 0.99 8.95 4.14
CA MET A 18 -0.03 9.06 5.17
C MET A 18 0.59 8.99 6.57
N PHE A 19 1.44 7.98 6.80
CA PHE A 19 2.22 7.86 8.03
C PHE A 19 3.04 9.12 8.32
N VAL A 20 3.77 9.63 7.33
CA VAL A 20 4.53 10.88 7.47
C VAL A 20 3.59 12.03 7.80
N SER A 21 2.46 12.20 7.11
CA SER A 21 1.55 13.33 7.39
C SER A 21 0.99 13.34 8.82
N GLU A 22 0.77 12.17 9.42
CA GLU A 22 0.32 12.05 10.81
C GLU A 22 1.45 12.29 11.81
N ASN A 23 2.64 11.72 11.55
CA ASN A 23 3.73 11.67 12.53
C ASN A 23 4.73 12.83 12.37
N PHE A 24 4.63 13.66 11.32
CA PHE A 24 5.62 14.69 11.03
C PHE A 24 5.67 15.79 12.09
N GLN A 25 4.52 16.18 12.65
CA GLN A 25 4.46 17.21 13.69
C GLN A 25 5.14 16.72 14.97
N GLU A 26 4.89 15.48 15.36
CA GLU A 26 5.39 14.86 16.59
C GLU A 26 6.85 14.37 16.47
N SER A 27 7.34 14.18 15.25
CA SER A 27 8.71 13.72 15.00
C SER A 27 9.77 14.70 15.52
N GLN A 28 10.78 14.13 16.16
CA GLN A 28 11.93 14.83 16.70
C GLN A 28 12.94 15.13 15.59
N GLY A 29 13.39 16.38 15.49
CA GLY A 29 14.36 16.81 14.49
C GLY A 29 14.31 18.32 14.25
N ILE A 30 15.48 18.95 14.15
CA ILE A 30 15.60 20.40 13.97
C ILE A 30 15.23 20.78 12.53
N THR A 31 15.61 19.95 11.56
CA THR A 31 15.33 20.19 10.15
C THR A 31 14.25 19.24 9.61
N PRO A 32 13.42 19.68 8.64
CA PRO A 32 12.43 18.83 7.97
C PRO A 32 13.05 17.55 7.38
N VAL A 33 14.28 17.64 6.88
CA VAL A 33 15.01 16.50 6.31
C VAL A 33 15.37 15.48 7.39
N ALA A 34 15.85 15.95 8.55
CA ALA A 34 16.14 15.07 9.68
C ALA A 34 14.87 14.35 10.19
N LYS A 35 13.75 15.08 10.29
CA LYS A 35 12.44 14.51 10.64
C LYS A 35 12.01 13.41 9.67
N LEU A 36 12.10 13.67 8.37
CA LEU A 36 11.72 12.68 7.35
C LEU A 36 12.60 11.42 7.41
N LYS A 37 13.91 11.57 7.65
CA LYS A 37 14.81 10.43 7.82
C LYS A 37 14.41 9.58 9.03
N GLN A 38 14.12 10.20 10.17
CA GLN A 38 13.65 9.49 11.36
C GLN A 38 12.34 8.74 11.10
N LEU A 39 11.37 9.38 10.44
CA LEU A 39 10.10 8.75 10.08
C LEU A 39 10.29 7.57 9.13
N PHE A 40 11.21 7.67 8.17
CA PHE A 40 11.55 6.56 7.30
C PHE A 40 12.12 5.39 8.10
N ASP A 41 13.07 5.65 9.00
CA ASP A 41 13.67 4.62 9.86
C ASP A 41 12.61 3.97 10.78
N THR A 42 11.67 4.75 11.32
CA THR A 42 10.53 4.22 12.10
C THR A 42 9.59 3.38 11.24
N TRP A 43 9.23 3.87 10.05
CA TRP A 43 8.37 3.14 9.11
C TRP A 43 8.97 1.78 8.74
N GLN A 44 10.28 1.70 8.51
CA GLN A 44 10.98 0.43 8.22
C GLN A 44 11.00 -0.54 9.39
N LYS A 45 10.82 -0.07 10.63
CA LYS A 45 10.75 -0.90 11.85
C LYS A 45 9.33 -1.31 12.23
N LEU A 46 8.30 -0.65 11.70
CA LEU A 46 6.91 -1.02 11.97
C LEU A 46 6.62 -2.46 11.54
N SER A 47 5.86 -3.19 12.35
CA SER A 47 5.36 -4.52 11.98
C SER A 47 4.35 -4.46 10.83
N ALA A 48 4.13 -5.58 10.15
CA ALA A 48 3.14 -5.66 9.08
C ALA A 48 1.75 -5.18 9.53
N SER A 49 1.32 -5.58 10.73
CA SER A 49 0.03 -5.19 11.33
C SER A 49 -0.09 -3.70 11.59
N GLN A 50 0.99 -3.04 12.02
CA GLN A 50 1.01 -1.58 12.20
C GLN A 50 1.02 -0.83 10.87
N ARG A 51 1.60 -1.42 9.82
CA ARG A 51 1.58 -0.83 8.46
C ARG A 51 0.26 -1.08 7.73
N GLN A 52 -0.49 -2.13 8.07
CA GLN A 52 -1.73 -2.50 7.37
C GLN A 52 -2.73 -1.33 7.23
N PRO A 53 -3.06 -0.56 8.28
CA PRO A 53 -4.02 0.55 8.17
C PRO A 53 -3.57 1.58 7.11
N TYR A 54 -2.28 1.92 7.11
CA TYR A 54 -1.71 2.85 6.12
C TYR A 54 -1.73 2.30 4.70
N LEU A 55 -1.53 0.99 4.53
CA LEU A 55 -1.63 0.34 3.23
C LEU A 55 -3.07 0.32 2.73
N GLN A 56 -4.04 0.05 3.60
CA GLN A 56 -5.47 0.10 3.26
C GLN A 56 -5.90 1.51 2.84
N LEU A 57 -5.56 2.53 3.63
CA LEU A 57 -5.83 3.92 3.26
C LEU A 57 -5.18 4.27 1.91
N ALA A 58 -3.99 3.74 1.61
CA ALA A 58 -3.34 3.99 0.32
C ALA A 58 -4.08 3.32 -0.85
N GLU A 59 -4.67 2.14 -0.66
CA GLU A 59 -5.54 1.54 -1.67
C GLU A 59 -6.83 2.34 -1.86
N ASP A 60 -7.45 2.80 -0.77
CA ASP A 60 -8.63 3.65 -0.83
C ASP A 60 -8.33 4.98 -1.55
N ASP A 61 -7.16 5.57 -1.32
CA ASP A 61 -6.74 6.81 -1.97
C ASP A 61 -6.45 6.62 -3.46
N LYS A 62 -6.04 5.42 -3.89
CA LYS A 62 -5.97 5.07 -5.32
C LYS A 62 -7.36 5.03 -5.95
N VAL A 63 -8.34 4.46 -5.26
CA VAL A 63 -9.74 4.42 -5.72
C VAL A 63 -10.30 5.84 -5.83
N ARG A 64 -10.10 6.66 -4.79
CA ARG A 64 -10.44 8.10 -4.79
C ARG A 64 -9.86 8.80 -6.01
N TYR A 65 -8.55 8.69 -6.23
CA TYR A 65 -7.88 9.34 -7.35
C TYR A 65 -8.40 8.84 -8.71
N ALA A 66 -8.67 7.54 -8.86
CA ALA A 66 -9.21 6.99 -10.09
C ALA A 66 -10.59 7.57 -10.41
N ASN A 67 -11.46 7.67 -9.41
CA ASN A 67 -12.81 8.25 -9.56
C ASN A 67 -12.76 9.74 -9.85
N GLU A 68 -12.00 10.51 -9.06
CA GLU A 68 -11.83 11.95 -9.27
C GLU A 68 -11.25 12.25 -10.65
N MET A 69 -10.26 11.48 -11.09
CA MET A 69 -9.68 11.67 -12.41
C MET A 69 -10.66 11.35 -13.53
N LYS A 70 -11.49 10.31 -13.39
CA LYS A 70 -12.51 10.00 -14.40
C LYS A 70 -13.49 11.17 -14.56
N SER A 71 -13.95 11.73 -13.45
CA SER A 71 -14.83 12.90 -13.45
C SER A 71 -14.15 14.15 -14.01
N TRP A 72 -12.88 14.36 -13.64
CA TRP A 72 -12.10 15.49 -14.14
C TRP A 72 -11.84 15.39 -15.64
N GLU A 73 -11.49 14.21 -16.14
CA GLU A 73 -11.28 13.95 -17.57
C GLU A 73 -12.58 14.18 -18.36
N ALA A 74 -13.72 13.67 -17.88
CA ALA A 74 -15.01 13.93 -18.50
C ALA A 74 -15.32 15.44 -18.58
N LYS A 75 -15.05 16.19 -17.50
CA LYS A 75 -15.21 17.64 -17.49
C LYS A 75 -14.26 18.35 -18.48
N MET A 76 -13.03 17.86 -18.64
CA MET A 76 -12.10 18.45 -19.61
C MET A 76 -12.56 18.22 -21.06
N ILE A 77 -13.15 17.06 -21.37
CA ILE A 77 -13.74 16.77 -22.68
C ILE A 77 -14.93 17.71 -22.95
N GLU A 78 -15.82 17.88 -21.96
CA GLU A 78 -16.97 18.80 -22.08
C GLU A 78 -16.55 20.24 -22.34
N LEU A 79 -15.44 20.68 -21.75
CA LEU A 79 -14.87 22.01 -21.97
C LEU A 79 -14.03 22.13 -23.26
N GLY A 80 -13.99 21.10 -24.10
CA GLY A 80 -13.18 21.07 -25.33
C GLY A 80 -11.66 21.05 -25.08
N ARG A 81 -11.24 20.70 -23.86
CA ARG A 81 -9.84 20.63 -23.40
C ARG A 81 -9.35 19.18 -23.36
N GLU A 82 -9.58 18.48 -24.46
CA GLU A 82 -9.16 17.08 -24.63
C GLU A 82 -7.63 16.91 -24.57
N ASP A 83 -6.88 17.98 -24.84
CA ASP A 83 -5.42 18.08 -24.70
C ASP A 83 -4.92 17.71 -23.28
N LEU A 84 -5.78 17.92 -22.27
CA LEU A 84 -5.43 17.72 -20.86
C LEU A 84 -5.76 16.32 -20.32
N VAL A 85 -6.50 15.52 -21.10
CA VAL A 85 -6.94 14.16 -20.75
C VAL A 85 -5.79 13.18 -20.98
N ARG A 86 -5.72 12.11 -20.17
CA ARG A 86 -4.72 11.06 -20.37
C ARG A 86 -5.06 10.26 -21.65
N ALA A 87 -4.47 10.65 -22.78
CA ALA A 87 -4.57 9.88 -24.02
C ALA A 87 -4.12 8.43 -23.81
N GLY A 88 -5.05 7.47 -23.93
CA GLY A 88 -4.79 6.07 -24.26
C GLY A 88 -3.91 5.23 -23.32
N ARG A 89 -3.62 5.66 -22.08
CA ARG A 89 -2.86 4.86 -21.10
C ARG A 89 -3.72 4.13 -20.05
N GLN A 90 -5.02 4.03 -20.31
CA GLN A 90 -5.97 3.16 -19.59
C GLN A 90 -6.05 1.85 -20.40
N GLN A 91 -5.56 0.68 -20.00
CA GLN A 91 -5.91 -0.08 -18.79
C GLN A 91 -4.80 -1.12 -18.51
N ARG A 92 -3.73 -0.79 -17.78
CA ARG A 92 -2.95 -1.85 -17.12
C ARG A 92 -3.66 -2.17 -15.79
N LYS A 93 -4.64 -3.08 -15.87
CA LYS A 93 -5.22 -3.72 -14.70
C LYS A 93 -4.07 -4.23 -13.82
N PRO A 94 -4.06 -4.00 -12.49
CA PRO A 94 -3.16 -4.74 -11.63
C PRO A 94 -3.51 -6.22 -11.79
N LYS A 95 -2.55 -7.03 -12.23
CA LYS A 95 -2.70 -8.49 -12.23
C LYS A 95 -2.77 -8.91 -10.77
N THR A 96 -3.97 -9.16 -10.27
CA THR A 96 -4.18 -9.91 -9.03
C THR A 96 -3.48 -11.25 -9.21
N ALA A 97 -2.48 -11.52 -8.38
CA ALA A 97 -1.79 -12.79 -8.32
C ALA A 97 -2.73 -13.83 -7.71
N GLU A 98 -3.55 -14.47 -8.54
CA GLU A 98 -4.34 -15.65 -8.17
C GLU A 98 -3.83 -16.84 -8.98
N THR A 99 -2.70 -17.40 -8.57
CA THR A 99 -2.27 -18.75 -8.93
C THR A 99 -1.50 -19.35 -7.77
N ALA A 100 -2.19 -20.00 -6.85
CA ALA A 100 -1.63 -21.11 -6.04
C ALA A 100 -2.72 -21.77 -5.18
N LYS A 101 -3.62 -22.55 -5.79
CA LYS A 101 -4.20 -23.75 -5.15
C LYS A 101 -4.75 -24.71 -6.22
N LYS A 102 -3.97 -25.76 -6.56
CA LYS A 102 -4.43 -27.18 -6.50
C LYS A 102 -3.27 -28.12 -6.84
N GLY A 103 -3.01 -29.06 -5.95
CA GLY A 103 -2.06 -30.16 -6.12
C GLY A 103 -2.01 -31.01 -4.86
N GLN A 104 -3.10 -31.73 -4.58
CA GLN A 104 -3.09 -32.86 -3.63
C GLN A 104 -2.69 -34.13 -4.40
N THR A 105 -1.90 -34.99 -3.75
CA THR A 105 -1.81 -36.47 -3.80
C THR A 105 -0.37 -36.87 -3.44
N ALA A 106 -0.03 -37.88 -2.64
CA ALA A 106 -0.74 -38.80 -1.75
C ALA A 106 0.34 -39.57 -0.94
N LYS A 107 -0.03 -40.05 0.27
CA LYS A 107 0.53 -41.23 1.02
C LYS A 107 2.02 -41.15 1.47
N ALA A 108 2.45 -41.58 2.65
CA ALA A 108 1.91 -42.50 3.65
C ALA A 108 2.57 -42.26 5.03
N SER A 109 1.81 -42.44 6.12
CA SER A 109 2.36 -42.89 7.42
C SER A 109 2.72 -44.38 7.33
N PRO A 110 3.66 -44.92 8.13
CA PRO A 110 3.28 -45.39 9.47
C PRO A 110 4.35 -45.31 10.58
N GLN A 111 3.84 -45.06 11.79
CA GLN A 111 4.07 -45.77 13.08
C GLN A 111 5.39 -45.66 13.89
N ASP A 112 5.14 -45.37 15.19
CA ASP A 112 5.76 -45.91 16.43
C ASP A 112 7.24 -45.50 16.70
N SER A 113 7.73 -45.19 17.90
CA SER A 113 7.32 -45.58 19.26
C SER A 113 7.99 -44.68 20.32
N LYS A 114 7.34 -44.61 21.48
CA LYS A 114 7.93 -44.78 22.83
C LYS A 114 8.72 -43.61 23.46
N ALA A 115 8.02 -42.97 24.39
CA ALA A 115 8.57 -42.35 25.59
C ALA A 115 9.61 -43.23 26.28
N LYS A 116 10.74 -42.62 26.69
CA LYS A 116 11.54 -43.14 27.81
C LYS A 116 12.08 -41.98 28.64
N LEU A 117 11.44 -41.87 29.80
CA LEU A 117 11.75 -41.06 30.96
C LEU A 117 13.21 -41.23 31.37
N LYS A 118 13.92 -40.12 31.55
CA LYS A 118 15.26 -40.07 32.14
C LYS A 118 15.18 -40.32 33.65
N LYS A 119 16.14 -41.11 34.11
CA LYS A 119 16.46 -41.53 35.46
C LYS A 119 17.38 -40.51 36.15
N SER A 120 17.08 -40.19 37.41
CA SER A 120 18.00 -39.69 38.47
C SER A 120 17.14 -39.51 39.74
N GLU A 121 17.13 -40.44 40.69
CA GLU A 121 18.12 -40.63 41.77
C GLU A 121 18.00 -39.52 42.83
N GLU A 122 17.13 -39.74 43.83
CA GLU A 122 17.42 -39.92 45.27
C GLU A 122 16.17 -40.46 45.97
#